data_AF-A0A3D2X1A2-F1
#
_entry.id   AF-A0A3D2X1A2-F1
#
_cell.length_a   1.000
_cell.length_b   1.000
_cell.length_c   1.000
_cell.angle_alpha   90.00
_cell.angle_beta   90.00
_cell.angle_gamma   90.00
#
_symmetry.space_group_name_H-M   'P 1'
#
loop_
_entity.id
_entity.type
_entity.pdbx_description
1 polymer ?
#
loop_
_entity_poly.entity_id
_entity_poly.type
_entity_poly.pdbx_seq_one_letter_code
_entity_poly.pdbx_strand_id
1 'polypeptide(L)'
;MKPLGLNIILGHNQVGKSAIRDAMRYALTGSARGMNNRAGQDHLIKHGANKAEVEIEIDGMEILRTTNNRLAINGINKQMKSGQQEILDGIGVSAETLSMLFDTYKISKMDALERRKYFSKIFQVQTSDEEFADLLRKNRIEQRVIALSMPSFSSGGLKSIYDLAVEKRRQLKRDLSDLENKQDPESVIDVEGESIDLKKVNAGAIVDNITALSRELGKLRTEKETVQNRAIENERREREVGRCESNLKKLNKYLKVNKEQFENQQKIAAELKVVNQKHAEMRDEHDRIVAEIDNTIMLLGIVKKLDLCESCDRKLSGEFNDKLNNLSLEKDKRLLKVGEVREHIKNLECGLEDDIRVEYQSKANDVKSCETDLEQARAAYEGDTKDDVFVLESKIKQMESTISRKKLILYKIEEYNRAKSGFISIGAEINTVTTEIENWDKLAKFVNPESSNLVNPIYKQLAERIEYTSSLFNSDITVDENTWDICYKNVPLEFCSTSEKYEAGIVIQDAVSYLLGIGILFLDGVEIFVGEKKVEFSHAVKQLSADYNNIFMFASVKDRPVISGNGVNYIWVDSGKVEMS
;
A
#
# COMPACT_ATOMS: atom_id res chain seq x y z
N MET A 1 -14.84 11.24 75.54
CA MET A 1 -14.42 9.89 75.11
C MET A 1 -15.52 9.33 74.23
N LYS A 2 -15.18 8.82 73.04
CA LYS A 2 -16.14 8.08 72.21
C LYS A 2 -16.61 6.86 73.03
N PRO A 3 -17.93 6.58 73.16
CA PRO A 3 -18.38 5.37 73.82
C PRO A 3 -17.72 4.16 73.14
N LEU A 4 -17.25 3.18 73.91
CA LEU A 4 -16.64 2.01 73.30
C LEU A 4 -17.73 1.29 72.51
N GLY A 5 -17.45 1.02 71.24
CA GLY A 5 -18.35 0.29 70.35
C GLY A 5 -18.46 -1.20 70.69
N LEU A 6 -18.28 -1.62 71.95
CA LEU A 6 -18.21 -3.03 72.30
C LEU A 6 -19.60 -3.56 72.65
N ASN A 7 -20.13 -4.46 71.81
CA ASN A 7 -21.44 -5.08 71.94
C ASN A 7 -21.26 -6.57 72.24
N ILE A 8 -21.59 -7.01 73.45
CA ILE A 8 -21.47 -8.41 73.89
C ILE A 8 -22.86 -9.05 73.95
N ILE A 9 -23.10 -9.99 73.06
CA ILE A 9 -24.33 -10.76 72.90
C ILE A 9 -24.18 -12.10 73.63
N LEU A 10 -24.91 -12.22 74.74
CA LEU A 10 -24.84 -13.31 75.70
C LEU A 10 -26.14 -14.11 75.74
N GLY A 11 -26.06 -15.34 76.24
CA GLY A 11 -27.22 -16.21 76.43
C GLY A 11 -26.84 -17.68 76.44
N HIS A 12 -27.80 -18.55 76.79
CA HIS A 12 -27.59 -19.99 76.77
C HIS A 12 -27.32 -20.52 75.34
N ASN A 13 -26.90 -21.78 75.24
CA ASN A 13 -26.80 -22.44 73.93
C ASN A 13 -28.16 -22.48 73.23
N GLN A 14 -28.16 -22.34 71.91
CA GLN A 14 -29.35 -22.47 71.05
C GLN A 14 -30.48 -21.44 71.25
N VAL A 15 -30.26 -20.36 72.02
CA VAL A 15 -31.28 -19.31 72.25
C VAL A 15 -31.45 -18.30 71.11
N GLY A 16 -30.65 -18.40 70.05
CA GLY A 16 -30.74 -17.51 68.88
C GLY A 16 -29.65 -16.44 68.74
N LYS A 17 -28.59 -16.44 69.57
CA LYS A 17 -27.44 -15.52 69.42
C LYS A 17 -26.85 -15.54 68.01
N SER A 18 -26.59 -16.75 67.54
CA SER A 18 -26.09 -17.05 66.20
C SER A 18 -27.06 -16.60 65.10
N ALA A 19 -28.36 -16.58 65.36
CA ALA A 19 -29.36 -16.10 64.41
C ALA A 19 -29.29 -14.58 64.21
N ILE A 20 -28.92 -13.80 65.23
CA ILE A 20 -28.71 -12.34 65.10
C ILE A 20 -27.56 -12.06 64.14
N ARG A 21 -26.42 -12.73 64.35
CA ARG A 21 -25.25 -12.64 63.46
C ARG A 21 -25.58 -13.05 62.03
N ASP A 22 -26.32 -14.16 61.89
CA ASP A 22 -26.71 -14.67 60.58
C ASP A 22 -27.77 -13.80 59.91
N ALA A 23 -28.61 -13.08 60.67
CA ALA A 23 -29.52 -12.06 60.15
C ALA A 23 -28.75 -10.86 59.60
N MET A 24 -27.76 -10.34 60.35
CA MET A 24 -26.87 -9.27 59.86
C MET A 24 -26.16 -9.69 58.57
N ARG A 25 -25.58 -10.89 58.56
CA ARG A 25 -24.97 -11.46 57.35
C ARG A 25 -25.97 -11.58 56.22
N TYR A 26 -27.17 -12.10 56.47
CA TYR A 26 -28.20 -12.27 55.45
C TYR A 26 -28.65 -10.94 54.84
N ALA A 27 -28.88 -9.91 55.66
CA ALA A 27 -29.24 -8.59 55.17
C ALA A 27 -28.16 -8.04 54.24
N LEU A 28 -26.89 -8.15 54.65
CA LEU A 28 -25.75 -7.60 53.93
C LEU A 28 -25.33 -8.40 52.69
N THR A 29 -25.30 -9.74 52.75
CA THR A 29 -24.76 -10.60 51.67
C THR A 29 -25.81 -11.44 50.95
N GLY A 30 -27.04 -11.49 51.48
CA GLY A 30 -28.07 -12.43 51.02
C GLY A 30 -27.79 -13.89 51.35
N SER A 31 -26.82 -14.18 52.22
CA SER A 31 -26.45 -15.53 52.65
C SER A 31 -26.32 -15.61 54.17
N ALA A 32 -26.60 -16.77 54.73
CA ALA A 32 -26.41 -17.09 56.15
C ALA A 32 -25.71 -18.45 56.29
N ARG A 33 -25.28 -18.81 57.50
CA ARG A 33 -24.75 -20.16 57.75
C ARG A 33 -25.76 -21.24 57.36
N GLY A 34 -25.26 -22.31 56.74
CA GLY A 34 -26.10 -23.43 56.30
C GLY A 34 -26.89 -23.17 55.01
N MET A 35 -26.82 -21.96 54.44
CA MET A 35 -27.41 -21.68 53.14
C MET A 35 -26.40 -21.95 52.02
N ASN A 36 -26.62 -23.02 51.25
CA ASN A 36 -25.80 -23.33 50.08
C ASN A 36 -26.24 -22.54 48.83
N ASN A 37 -27.51 -22.13 48.79
CA ASN A 37 -28.12 -21.39 47.69
C ASN A 37 -29.38 -20.65 48.20
N ARG A 38 -30.10 -19.99 47.28
CA ARG A 38 -31.37 -19.31 47.61
C ARG A 38 -32.47 -20.24 48.10
N ALA A 39 -32.44 -21.53 47.73
CA ALA A 39 -33.44 -22.49 48.22
C ALA A 39 -33.32 -22.72 49.74
N GLY A 40 -32.17 -22.44 50.34
CA GLY A 40 -32.00 -22.46 51.80
C GLY A 40 -32.67 -21.30 52.54
N GLN A 41 -33.28 -20.33 51.87
CA GLN A 41 -33.94 -19.19 52.53
C GLN A 41 -35.11 -19.61 53.41
N ASP A 42 -35.82 -20.67 53.03
CA ASP A 42 -36.95 -21.20 53.80
C ASP A 42 -36.51 -21.68 55.19
N HIS A 43 -35.24 -22.07 55.35
CA HIS A 43 -34.69 -22.49 56.64
C HIS A 43 -34.46 -21.32 57.61
N LEU A 44 -34.49 -20.07 57.12
CA LEU A 44 -34.43 -18.87 57.96
C LEU A 44 -35.80 -18.51 58.56
N ILE A 45 -36.88 -19.07 58.01
CA ILE A 45 -38.24 -18.79 58.48
C ILE A 45 -38.48 -19.57 59.77
N LYS A 46 -38.86 -18.85 60.83
CA LYS A 46 -39.24 -19.47 62.10
C LYS A 46 -40.38 -20.47 61.86
N HIS A 47 -40.31 -21.64 62.50
CA HIS A 47 -41.35 -22.66 62.38
C HIS A 47 -42.74 -22.08 62.69
N GLY A 48 -43.70 -22.30 61.78
CA GLY A 48 -45.07 -21.76 61.86
C GLY A 48 -45.24 -20.34 61.31
N ALA A 49 -44.17 -19.67 60.88
CA ALA A 49 -44.26 -18.39 60.17
C ALA A 49 -44.26 -18.58 58.64
N ASN A 50 -44.78 -17.58 57.92
CA ASN A 50 -44.85 -17.60 56.45
C ASN A 50 -43.70 -16.86 55.78
N LYS A 51 -43.00 -15.98 56.50
CA LYS A 51 -41.89 -15.16 55.99
C LYS A 51 -40.95 -14.76 57.11
N ALA A 52 -39.71 -14.44 56.77
CA ALA A 52 -38.78 -13.74 57.64
C ALA A 52 -38.29 -12.46 56.96
N GLU A 53 -38.05 -11.43 57.76
CA GLU A 53 -37.61 -10.11 57.31
C GLU A 53 -36.46 -9.67 58.23
N VAL A 54 -35.43 -9.08 57.64
CA VAL A 54 -34.31 -8.48 58.35
C VAL A 54 -34.13 -7.07 57.84
N GLU A 55 -34.08 -6.14 58.76
CA GLU A 55 -33.82 -4.73 58.51
C GLU A 55 -32.58 -4.31 59.30
N ILE A 56 -31.64 -3.66 58.62
CA ILE A 56 -30.44 -3.10 59.24
C ILE A 56 -30.21 -1.70 58.69
N GLU A 57 -29.66 -0.83 59.53
CA GLU A 57 -29.17 0.49 59.12
C GLU A 57 -27.66 0.51 59.32
N ILE A 58 -26.91 0.86 58.27
CA ILE A 58 -25.44 1.00 58.32
C ILE A 58 -25.04 2.27 57.59
N ASP A 59 -24.38 3.19 58.29
CA ASP A 59 -23.91 4.47 57.74
C ASP A 59 -24.99 5.25 56.96
N GLY A 60 -26.23 5.24 57.48
CA GLY A 60 -27.39 5.90 56.87
C GLY A 60 -28.02 5.13 55.68
N MET A 61 -27.55 3.92 55.39
CA MET A 61 -28.18 3.00 54.43
C MET A 61 -29.12 2.05 55.17
N GLU A 62 -30.42 2.21 54.95
CA GLU A 62 -31.47 1.30 55.43
C GLU A 62 -31.62 0.13 54.46
N ILE A 63 -31.33 -1.08 54.91
CA ILE A 63 -31.38 -2.32 54.11
C ILE A 63 -32.46 -3.22 54.67
N LEU A 64 -33.54 -3.42 53.91
CA LEU A 64 -34.59 -4.40 54.21
C LEU A 64 -34.48 -5.59 53.26
N ARG A 65 -34.30 -6.78 53.82
CA ARG A 65 -34.31 -8.04 53.06
C ARG A 65 -35.33 -9.03 53.60
N THR A 66 -36.06 -9.68 52.70
CA THR A 66 -37.06 -10.69 53.05
C THR A 66 -36.76 -12.02 52.37
N THR A 67 -37.23 -13.12 52.95
CA THR A 67 -37.11 -14.47 52.37
C THR A 67 -37.90 -14.66 51.07
N ASN A 68 -38.77 -13.71 50.69
CA ASN A 68 -39.50 -13.73 49.43
C ASN A 68 -38.75 -13.02 48.29
N ASN A 69 -37.41 -12.97 48.38
CA ASN A 69 -36.51 -12.30 47.42
C ASN A 69 -36.77 -10.80 47.23
N ARG A 70 -37.38 -10.12 48.21
CA ARG A 70 -37.47 -8.65 48.22
C ARG A 70 -36.22 -8.09 48.91
N LEU A 71 -35.56 -7.18 48.22
CA LEU A 71 -34.51 -6.32 48.75
C LEU A 71 -34.94 -4.86 48.54
N ALA A 72 -34.95 -4.07 49.60
CA ALA A 72 -35.14 -2.63 49.53
C ALA A 72 -33.96 -1.91 50.20
N ILE A 73 -33.51 -0.82 49.58
CA ILE A 73 -32.47 0.06 50.09
C ILE A 73 -33.06 1.46 50.18
N ASN A 74 -33.05 2.08 51.36
CA ASN A 74 -33.67 3.37 51.66
C ASN A 74 -35.13 3.43 51.19
N GLY A 75 -35.90 2.38 51.51
CA GLY A 75 -37.30 2.22 51.11
C GLY A 75 -37.55 1.87 49.63
N ILE A 76 -36.52 1.89 48.77
CA ILE A 76 -36.66 1.62 47.33
C ILE A 76 -36.40 0.15 47.05
N ASN A 77 -37.36 -0.56 46.47
CA ASN A 77 -37.17 -1.94 46.03
C ASN A 77 -36.11 -2.02 44.91
N LYS A 78 -35.11 -2.90 45.08
CA LYS A 78 -34.03 -3.13 44.13
C LYS A 78 -34.08 -4.55 43.58
N GLN A 79 -33.57 -4.74 42.37
CA GLN A 79 -33.27 -6.07 41.88
C GLN A 79 -32.17 -6.70 42.77
N MET A 80 -32.31 -7.96 43.15
CA MET A 80 -31.39 -8.63 44.08
C MET A 80 -29.90 -8.50 43.71
N LYS A 81 -29.53 -8.59 42.42
CA LYS A 81 -28.13 -8.51 41.99
C LYS A 81 -27.59 -7.07 42.06
N SER A 82 -28.34 -6.10 41.53
CA SER A 82 -27.91 -4.69 41.54
C SER A 82 -27.93 -4.10 42.95
N GLY A 83 -28.96 -4.40 43.75
CA GLY A 83 -29.03 -3.96 45.13
C GLY A 83 -27.95 -4.60 46.01
N GLN A 84 -27.60 -5.87 45.75
CA GLN A 84 -26.47 -6.49 46.45
C GLN A 84 -25.14 -5.78 46.14
N GLN A 85 -24.93 -5.37 44.89
CA GLN A 85 -23.74 -4.60 44.53
C GLN A 85 -23.76 -3.22 45.17
N GLU A 86 -24.90 -2.53 45.19
CA GLU A 86 -25.09 -1.23 45.85
C GLU A 86 -24.76 -1.26 47.35
N ILE A 87 -25.14 -2.34 48.06
CA ILE A 87 -24.76 -2.55 49.47
C ILE A 87 -23.24 -2.70 49.60
N LEU A 88 -22.62 -3.52 48.75
CA LEU A 88 -21.19 -3.80 48.80
C LEU A 88 -20.36 -2.55 48.48
N ASP A 89 -20.79 -1.78 47.48
CA ASP A 89 -20.16 -0.52 47.09
C ASP A 89 -20.30 0.53 48.20
N GLY A 90 -21.48 0.62 48.83
CA GLY A 90 -21.72 1.54 49.95
C GLY A 90 -20.89 1.24 51.19
N ILE A 91 -20.57 -0.03 51.44
CA ILE A 91 -19.70 -0.45 52.55
C ILE A 91 -18.22 -0.45 52.12
N GLY A 92 -17.92 -0.43 50.81
CA GLY A 92 -16.57 -0.50 50.28
C GLY A 92 -15.92 -1.89 50.37
N VAL A 93 -16.71 -2.97 50.30
CA VAL A 93 -16.19 -4.34 50.50
C VAL A 93 -16.73 -5.33 49.47
N SER A 94 -15.97 -6.39 49.20
CA SER A 94 -16.47 -7.51 48.40
C SER A 94 -17.37 -8.45 49.23
N ALA A 95 -18.27 -9.18 48.58
CA ALA A 95 -19.12 -10.19 49.25
C ALA A 95 -18.29 -11.27 49.96
N GLU A 96 -17.15 -11.63 49.38
CA GLU A 96 -16.24 -12.64 49.93
C GLU A 96 -15.56 -12.15 51.20
N THR A 97 -15.10 -10.89 51.18
CA THR A 97 -14.53 -10.18 52.33
C THR A 97 -15.54 -10.09 53.45
N LEU A 98 -16.74 -9.62 53.16
CA LEU A 98 -17.79 -9.51 54.17
C LEU A 98 -18.12 -10.88 54.77
N SER A 99 -18.19 -11.92 53.94
CA SER A 99 -18.36 -13.30 54.43
C SER A 99 -17.21 -13.79 55.31
N MET A 100 -15.97 -13.30 55.13
CA MET A 100 -14.85 -13.61 56.01
C MET A 100 -14.99 -12.91 57.36
N LEU A 101 -15.44 -11.65 57.36
CA LEU A 101 -15.66 -10.88 58.58
C LEU A 101 -16.77 -11.47 59.46
N PHE A 102 -17.65 -12.31 58.91
CA PHE A 102 -18.67 -13.04 59.68
C PHE A 102 -18.23 -14.43 60.16
N ASP A 103 -17.05 -14.90 59.78
CA ASP A 103 -16.55 -16.22 60.12
C ASP A 103 -15.04 -16.19 60.38
N THR A 104 -14.69 -16.01 61.65
CA THR A 104 -13.32 -15.95 62.17
C THR A 104 -12.49 -17.19 61.79
N TYR A 105 -13.12 -18.37 61.60
CA TYR A 105 -12.40 -19.57 61.18
C TYR A 105 -12.17 -19.65 59.68
N LYS A 106 -12.84 -18.84 58.87
CA LYS A 106 -12.81 -18.99 57.40
C LYS A 106 -11.39 -18.92 56.85
N ILE A 107 -10.58 -17.99 57.34
CA ILE A 107 -9.19 -17.84 56.88
C ILE A 107 -8.29 -18.99 57.30
N SER A 108 -8.53 -19.57 58.49
CA SER A 108 -7.78 -20.73 58.97
C SER A 108 -8.04 -22.00 58.15
N LYS A 109 -9.13 -22.03 57.39
CA LYS A 109 -9.52 -23.13 56.51
C LYS A 109 -9.05 -22.93 55.06
N MET A 110 -8.67 -21.71 54.69
CA MET A 110 -8.15 -21.42 53.36
C MET A 110 -6.75 -21.99 53.25
N ASP A 111 -6.42 -22.64 52.14
CA ASP A 111 -5.02 -22.98 51.85
C ASP A 111 -4.21 -21.72 51.47
N ALA A 112 -2.88 -21.87 51.33
CA ALA A 112 -1.99 -20.77 51.00
C ALA A 112 -2.35 -20.05 49.68
N LEU A 113 -2.83 -20.80 48.68
CA LEU A 113 -3.21 -20.26 47.38
C LEU A 113 -4.54 -19.50 47.45
N GLU A 114 -5.51 -20.02 48.19
CA GLU A 114 -6.79 -19.36 48.47
C GLU A 114 -6.59 -18.07 49.26
N ARG A 115 -5.73 -18.09 50.31
CA ARG A 115 -5.33 -16.90 51.07
C ARG A 115 -4.72 -15.85 50.15
N ARG A 116 -3.74 -16.22 49.33
CA ARG A 116 -3.12 -15.31 48.36
C ARG A 116 -4.14 -14.71 47.39
N LYS A 117 -5.01 -15.54 46.79
CA LYS A 117 -6.07 -15.07 45.88
C LYS A 117 -7.02 -14.10 46.58
N TYR A 118 -7.34 -14.36 47.85
CA TYR A 118 -8.18 -13.49 48.64
C TYR A 118 -7.51 -12.13 48.93
N PHE A 119 -6.28 -12.11 49.43
CA PHE A 119 -5.56 -10.86 49.73
C PHE A 119 -5.24 -10.05 48.47
N SER A 120 -4.96 -10.71 47.33
CA SER A 120 -4.82 -10.05 46.02
C SER A 120 -6.10 -9.35 45.56
N LYS A 121 -7.29 -9.81 45.99
CA LYS A 121 -8.57 -9.11 45.71
C LYS A 121 -8.75 -7.92 46.63
N ILE A 122 -8.40 -8.04 47.91
CA ILE A 122 -8.38 -6.89 48.85
C ILE A 122 -7.47 -5.78 48.28
N PHE A 123 -6.31 -6.16 47.73
CA PHE A 123 -5.40 -5.22 47.10
C PHE A 123 -6.01 -4.41 45.97
N GLN A 124 -6.82 -5.04 45.13
CA GLN A 124 -7.50 -4.36 44.04
C GLN A 124 -8.47 -3.28 44.52
N VAL A 125 -9.10 -3.48 45.68
CA VAL A 125 -10.05 -2.50 46.23
C VAL A 125 -9.34 -1.27 46.76
N GLN A 126 -8.11 -1.43 47.28
CA GLN A 126 -7.37 -0.36 47.97
C GLN A 126 -6.39 0.40 47.08
N THR A 127 -6.04 -0.12 45.89
CA THR A 127 -5.02 0.49 45.05
C THR A 127 -5.66 1.36 43.98
N SER A 128 -5.38 2.66 44.02
CA SER A 128 -5.79 3.58 42.97
C SER A 128 -5.06 3.30 41.65
N ASP A 129 -5.63 3.75 40.53
CA ASP A 129 -5.00 3.65 39.20
C ASP A 129 -3.59 4.29 39.18
N GLU A 130 -3.42 5.39 39.93
CA GLU A 130 -2.17 6.14 40.01
C GLU A 130 -1.09 5.38 40.79
N GLU A 131 -1.44 4.84 41.96
CA GLU A 131 -0.55 4.00 42.76
C GLU A 131 -0.17 2.72 42.01
N PHE A 132 -1.12 2.12 41.32
CA PHE A 132 -0.86 0.93 40.51
C PHE A 132 0.09 1.24 39.35
N ALA A 133 -0.13 2.35 38.64
CA ALA A 133 0.78 2.80 37.59
C ALA A 133 2.20 3.06 38.13
N ASP A 134 2.32 3.66 39.33
CA ASP A 134 3.60 3.87 39.99
C ASP A 134 4.30 2.56 40.37
N LEU A 135 3.55 1.54 40.80
CA LEU A 135 4.08 0.21 41.03
C LEU A 135 4.62 -0.42 39.74
N LEU A 136 3.90 -0.28 38.62
CA LEU A 136 4.38 -0.76 37.32
C LEU A 136 5.66 -0.05 36.88
N ARG A 137 5.75 1.28 37.09
CA ARG A 137 6.96 2.07 36.79
C ARG A 137 8.15 1.62 37.64
N LYS A 138 7.96 1.43 38.95
CA LYS A 138 9.01 0.92 39.86
C LYS A 138 9.53 -0.45 39.42
N ASN A 139 8.68 -1.27 38.81
CA ASN A 139 9.04 -2.58 38.26
C ASN A 139 9.53 -2.53 36.79
N ARG A 140 9.90 -1.34 36.30
CA ARG A 140 10.49 -1.13 34.96
C ARG A 140 9.59 -1.61 33.82
N ILE A 141 8.27 -1.57 34.00
CA ILE A 141 7.33 -1.76 32.89
C ILE A 141 7.32 -0.49 32.04
N GLU A 142 7.36 -0.65 30.73
CA GLU A 142 7.42 0.46 29.79
C GLU A 142 6.14 1.32 29.86
N GLN A 143 6.30 2.66 29.84
CA GLN A 143 5.20 3.61 29.97
C GLN A 143 4.09 3.40 28.92
N ARG A 144 4.43 2.96 27.70
CA ARG A 144 3.45 2.62 26.65
C ARG A 144 2.58 1.42 27.05
N VAL A 145 3.19 0.37 27.60
CA VAL A 145 2.48 -0.82 28.10
C VAL A 145 1.60 -0.47 29.30
N ILE A 146 2.07 0.41 30.19
CA ILE A 146 1.26 0.94 31.31
C ILE A 146 0.03 1.66 30.76
N ALA A 147 0.21 2.64 29.87
CA ALA A 147 -0.90 3.41 29.30
C ALA A 147 -1.96 2.54 28.60
N LEU A 148 -1.54 1.47 27.92
CA LEU A 148 -2.45 0.53 27.25
C LEU A 148 -3.16 -0.44 28.22
N SER A 149 -2.60 -0.68 29.41
CA SER A 149 -3.14 -1.64 30.38
C SER A 149 -4.04 -1.02 31.45
N MET A 150 -3.86 0.27 31.76
CA MET A 150 -4.66 0.95 32.79
C MET A 150 -6.18 0.87 32.56
N PRO A 151 -6.73 1.06 31.35
CA PRO A 151 -8.18 0.92 31.14
C PRO A 151 -8.73 -0.47 31.52
N SER A 152 -7.94 -1.53 31.32
CA SER A 152 -8.30 -2.88 31.76
C SER A 152 -8.24 -3.03 33.27
N PHE A 153 -7.31 -2.35 33.94
CA PHE A 153 -7.24 -2.29 35.41
C PHE A 153 -8.50 -1.65 35.99
N SER A 154 -8.83 -0.43 35.56
CA SER A 154 -9.95 0.34 36.12
C SER A 154 -11.29 -0.37 35.94
N SER A 155 -11.43 -1.15 34.85
CA SER A 155 -12.68 -1.86 34.52
C SER A 155 -12.80 -3.26 35.13
N GLY A 156 -11.69 -3.96 35.36
CA GLY A 156 -11.74 -5.38 35.74
C GLY A 156 -10.58 -5.87 36.61
N GLY A 157 -9.82 -4.95 37.21
CA GLY A 157 -8.74 -5.24 38.15
C GLY A 157 -7.58 -6.03 37.54
N LEU A 158 -6.84 -6.73 38.40
CA LEU A 158 -5.62 -7.45 38.01
C LEU A 158 -5.86 -8.55 36.99
N LYS A 159 -6.99 -9.25 37.10
CA LYS A 159 -7.34 -10.33 36.18
C LYS A 159 -7.51 -9.79 34.75
N SER A 160 -8.20 -8.67 34.59
CA SER A 160 -8.43 -8.05 33.28
C SER A 160 -7.12 -7.60 32.63
N ILE A 161 -6.19 -7.00 33.39
CA ILE A 161 -4.85 -6.67 32.86
C ILE A 161 -4.07 -7.92 32.49
N TYR A 162 -4.09 -8.94 33.35
CA TYR A 162 -3.37 -10.19 33.10
C TYR A 162 -3.83 -10.83 31.80
N ASP A 163 -5.15 -10.94 31.61
CA ASP A 163 -5.77 -11.48 30.40
C ASP A 163 -5.37 -10.66 29.16
N LEU A 164 -5.43 -9.32 29.25
CA LEU A 164 -4.95 -8.41 28.19
C LEU A 164 -3.47 -8.64 27.85
N ALA A 165 -2.60 -8.73 28.87
CA ALA A 165 -1.17 -8.88 28.68
C ALA A 165 -0.84 -10.22 28.02
N VAL A 166 -1.52 -11.30 28.42
CA VAL A 166 -1.38 -12.63 27.79
C VAL A 166 -1.89 -12.61 26.35
N GLU A 167 -3.02 -11.95 26.09
CA GLU A 167 -3.58 -11.81 24.74
C GLU A 167 -2.63 -11.04 23.81
N LYS A 168 -2.15 -9.86 24.23
CA LYS A 168 -1.20 -9.05 23.46
C LYS A 168 0.11 -9.78 23.21
N ARG A 169 0.65 -10.45 24.22
CA ARG A 169 1.83 -11.32 24.05
C ARG A 169 1.59 -12.43 23.03
N ARG A 170 0.42 -13.08 23.04
CA ARG A 170 0.08 -14.13 22.06
C ARG A 170 -0.08 -13.58 20.65
N GLN A 171 -0.69 -12.40 20.50
CA GLN A 171 -0.82 -11.72 19.22
C GLN A 171 0.56 -11.40 18.63
N LEU A 172 1.42 -10.72 19.39
CA LEU A 172 2.77 -10.36 18.95
C LEU A 172 3.64 -11.58 18.63
N LYS A 173 3.49 -12.71 19.35
CA LYS A 173 4.18 -13.96 19.00
C LYS A 173 3.72 -14.55 17.65
N ARG A 174 2.45 -14.37 17.27
CA ARG A 174 1.98 -14.75 15.93
C ARG A 174 2.57 -13.82 14.89
N ASP A 175 2.52 -12.51 15.13
CA ASP A 175 3.09 -11.51 14.23
C ASP A 175 4.61 -11.73 14.03
N LEU A 176 5.33 -12.05 15.11
CA LEU A 176 6.74 -12.43 15.06
C LEU A 176 6.97 -13.68 14.20
N SER A 177 6.17 -14.73 14.40
CA SER A 177 6.28 -15.94 13.59
C SER A 177 5.98 -15.66 12.11
N ASP A 178 5.00 -14.81 11.81
CA ASP A 178 4.69 -14.40 10.44
C ASP A 178 5.84 -13.61 9.80
N LEU A 179 6.52 -12.75 10.57
CA LEU A 179 7.71 -12.02 10.12
C LEU A 179 8.92 -12.95 9.90
N GLU A 180 9.16 -13.89 10.81
CA GLU A 180 10.25 -14.88 10.72
C GLU A 180 10.06 -15.86 9.54
N ASN A 181 8.80 -16.14 9.19
CA ASN A 181 8.46 -17.01 8.05
C ASN A 181 8.58 -16.31 6.69
N LYS A 182 8.77 -14.99 6.63
CA LYS A 182 9.02 -14.28 5.37
C LYS A 182 10.38 -14.73 4.83
N GLN A 183 10.40 -15.20 3.58
CA GLN A 183 11.61 -15.69 2.94
C GLN A 183 12.48 -14.53 2.42
N ASP A 184 13.80 -14.72 2.43
CA ASP A 184 14.75 -13.83 1.74
C ASP A 184 14.37 -13.82 0.25
N PRO A 185 14.27 -12.65 -0.42
CA PRO A 185 14.02 -12.59 -1.85
C PRO A 185 14.98 -13.48 -2.64
N GLU A 186 14.43 -14.22 -3.61
CA GLU A 186 15.20 -15.10 -4.47
C GLU A 186 16.29 -14.31 -5.20
N SER A 187 17.55 -14.67 -4.96
CA SER A 187 18.70 -14.02 -5.60
C SER A 187 19.09 -14.65 -6.93
N VAL A 188 18.50 -15.78 -7.30
CA VAL A 188 18.80 -16.50 -8.53
C VAL A 188 17.55 -16.51 -9.39
N ILE A 189 17.67 -15.99 -10.61
CA ILE A 189 16.56 -15.96 -11.58
C ILE A 189 16.97 -16.66 -12.87
N ASP A 190 16.00 -17.19 -13.60
CA ASP A 190 16.21 -17.70 -14.95
C ASP A 190 15.84 -16.62 -15.98
N VAL A 191 16.81 -16.24 -16.82
CA VAL A 191 16.60 -15.32 -17.93
C VAL A 191 17.07 -15.98 -19.22
N GLU A 192 16.09 -16.48 -19.97
CA GLU A 192 16.27 -17.17 -21.26
C GLU A 192 17.07 -18.48 -21.15
N GLY A 193 16.90 -19.25 -20.07
CA GLY A 193 17.55 -20.53 -19.85
C GLY A 193 18.92 -20.43 -19.17
N GLU A 194 19.38 -19.22 -18.84
CA GLU A 194 20.56 -18.98 -18.03
C GLU A 194 20.16 -18.57 -16.61
N SER A 195 20.66 -19.33 -15.63
CA SER A 195 20.53 -19.01 -14.21
C SER A 195 21.50 -17.89 -13.83
N ILE A 196 20.96 -16.74 -13.42
CA ILE A 196 21.72 -15.53 -13.08
C ILE A 196 21.59 -15.25 -11.59
N ASP A 197 22.72 -15.22 -10.89
CA ASP A 197 22.81 -14.81 -9.48
C ASP A 197 22.91 -13.29 -9.35
N LEU A 198 21.79 -12.65 -9.04
CA LEU A 198 21.63 -11.20 -8.89
C LEU A 198 22.56 -10.60 -7.82
N LYS A 199 23.05 -11.39 -6.84
CA LYS A 199 24.01 -10.91 -5.83
C LYS A 199 25.39 -10.63 -6.43
N LYS A 200 25.76 -11.33 -7.51
CA LYS A 200 27.09 -11.26 -8.13
C LYS A 200 27.14 -10.34 -9.35
N VAL A 201 25.99 -9.95 -9.87
CA VAL A 201 25.92 -9.12 -11.08
C VAL A 201 26.18 -7.65 -10.73
N ASN A 202 27.21 -7.07 -11.36
CA ASN A 202 27.47 -5.64 -11.26
C ASN A 202 26.51 -4.87 -12.19
N ALA A 203 25.49 -4.24 -11.60
CA ALA A 203 24.51 -3.45 -12.34
C ALA A 203 25.16 -2.32 -13.17
N GLY A 204 26.20 -1.67 -12.64
CA GLY A 204 26.94 -0.62 -13.37
C GLY A 204 27.57 -1.16 -14.65
N ALA A 205 28.21 -2.32 -14.58
CA ALA A 205 28.79 -2.97 -15.75
C ALA A 205 27.74 -3.37 -16.81
N ILE A 206 26.51 -3.69 -16.40
CA ILE A 206 25.40 -3.94 -17.34
C ILE A 206 24.96 -2.64 -18.02
N VAL A 207 24.82 -1.55 -17.26
CA VAL A 207 24.46 -0.22 -17.81
C VAL A 207 25.50 0.25 -18.83
N ASP A 208 26.78 0.10 -18.51
CA ASP A 208 27.89 0.46 -19.41
C ASP A 208 27.82 -0.37 -20.71
N ASN A 209 27.57 -1.68 -20.59
CA ASN A 209 27.40 -2.56 -21.75
C ASN A 209 26.18 -2.20 -22.61
N ILE A 210 25.03 -1.91 -21.99
CA ILE A 210 23.84 -1.45 -22.72
C ILE A 210 24.15 -0.15 -23.47
N THR A 211 24.87 0.76 -22.84
CA THR A 211 25.25 2.05 -23.42
C THR A 211 26.19 1.87 -24.61
N ALA A 212 27.20 1.00 -24.48
CA ALA A 212 28.11 0.65 -25.56
C ALA A 212 27.38 0.01 -26.75
N LEU A 213 26.55 -1.02 -26.50
CA LEU A 213 25.75 -1.70 -27.52
C LEU A 213 24.78 -0.73 -28.20
N SER A 214 24.14 0.16 -27.46
CA SER A 214 23.20 1.15 -28.02
C SER A 214 23.92 2.14 -28.96
N ARG A 215 25.16 2.53 -28.63
CA ARG A 215 25.98 3.39 -29.48
C ARG A 215 26.37 2.69 -30.78
N GLU A 216 26.79 1.43 -30.70
CA GLU A 216 27.13 0.62 -31.88
C GLU A 216 25.89 0.31 -32.73
N LEU A 217 24.75 0.05 -32.12
CA LEU A 217 23.46 -0.10 -32.81
C LEU A 217 23.05 1.17 -33.57
N GLY A 218 23.32 2.35 -32.99
CA GLY A 218 23.13 3.63 -33.68
C GLY A 218 23.99 3.75 -34.94
N LYS A 219 25.25 3.27 -34.89
CA LYS A 219 26.14 3.23 -36.06
C LYS A 219 25.59 2.31 -37.15
N LEU A 220 25.21 1.08 -36.78
CA LEU A 220 24.66 0.10 -37.73
C LEU A 220 23.35 0.55 -38.38
N ARG A 221 22.49 1.26 -37.64
CA ARG A 221 21.26 1.85 -38.21
C ARG A 221 21.57 2.93 -39.24
N THR A 222 22.52 3.80 -38.93
CA THR A 222 22.99 4.84 -39.86
C THR A 222 23.59 4.21 -41.12
N GLU A 223 24.41 3.16 -40.94
CA GLU A 223 24.99 2.39 -42.04
C GLU A 223 23.92 1.71 -42.89
N LYS A 224 22.93 1.03 -42.27
CA LYS A 224 21.79 0.44 -42.97
C LYS A 224 21.03 1.49 -43.79
N GLU A 225 20.75 2.66 -43.22
CA GLU A 225 20.06 3.75 -43.90
C GLU A 225 20.86 4.23 -45.12
N THR A 226 22.19 4.38 -44.99
CA THR A 226 23.05 4.75 -46.12
C THR A 226 23.06 3.70 -47.23
N VAL A 227 23.19 2.41 -46.89
CA VAL A 227 23.17 1.30 -47.87
C VAL A 227 21.79 1.17 -48.52
N GLN A 228 20.72 1.32 -47.74
CA GLN A 228 19.34 1.27 -48.24
C GLN A 228 19.04 2.43 -49.20
N ASN A 229 19.48 3.65 -48.88
CA ASN A 229 19.34 4.80 -49.77
C ASN A 229 20.11 4.60 -51.07
N ARG A 230 21.33 4.05 -51.01
CA ARG A 230 22.09 3.68 -52.22
C ARG A 230 21.40 2.59 -53.04
N ALA A 231 20.86 1.56 -52.41
CA ALA A 231 20.11 0.51 -53.10
C ALA A 231 18.86 1.05 -53.81
N ILE A 232 18.12 1.98 -53.19
CA ILE A 232 16.97 2.66 -53.80
C ILE A 232 17.42 3.53 -54.98
N GLU A 233 18.51 4.28 -54.81
CA GLU A 233 19.09 5.12 -55.86
C GLU A 233 19.55 4.27 -57.06
N ASN A 234 20.14 3.10 -56.80
CA ASN A 234 20.54 2.13 -57.81
C ASN A 234 19.32 1.56 -58.57
N GLU A 235 18.25 1.17 -57.87
CA GLU A 235 17.00 0.75 -58.54
C GLU A 235 16.37 1.83 -59.41
N ARG A 236 16.48 3.09 -58.98
CA ARG A 236 16.01 4.24 -59.77
C ARG A 236 16.86 4.41 -61.02
N ARG A 237 18.19 4.32 -60.88
CA ARG A 237 19.14 4.38 -62.00
C ARG A 237 18.93 3.23 -62.97
N GLU A 238 18.70 2.00 -62.52
CA GLU A 238 18.37 0.86 -63.39
C GLU A 238 17.09 1.13 -64.21
N ARG A 239 16.06 1.71 -63.59
CA ARG A 239 14.83 2.12 -64.29
C ARG A 239 15.09 3.23 -65.30
N GLU A 240 15.94 4.20 -64.98
CA GLU A 240 16.34 5.28 -65.89
C GLU A 240 17.14 4.73 -67.08
N VAL A 241 18.11 3.83 -66.84
CA VAL A 241 18.84 3.10 -67.90
C VAL A 241 17.86 2.34 -68.79
N GLY A 242 16.93 1.57 -68.23
CA GLY A 242 15.92 0.83 -68.99
C GLY A 242 15.01 1.74 -69.83
N ARG A 243 14.67 2.93 -69.33
CA ARG A 243 13.89 3.94 -70.07
C ARG A 243 14.71 4.52 -71.23
N CYS A 244 15.97 4.90 -70.99
CA CYS A 244 16.86 5.42 -72.02
C CYS A 244 17.13 4.39 -73.12
N GLU A 245 17.36 3.12 -72.77
CA GLU A 245 17.51 2.03 -73.74
C GLU A 245 16.27 1.83 -74.62
N SER A 246 15.08 1.91 -74.02
CA SER A 246 13.81 1.81 -74.74
C SER A 246 13.59 2.98 -75.71
N ASN A 247 13.92 4.20 -75.28
CA ASN A 247 13.85 5.39 -76.10
C ASN A 247 14.86 5.36 -77.25
N LEU A 248 16.10 4.94 -76.99
CA LEU A 248 17.13 4.74 -78.02
C LEU A 248 16.69 3.73 -79.07
N LYS A 249 16.09 2.60 -78.66
CA LYS A 249 15.53 1.61 -79.60
C LYS A 249 14.45 2.22 -80.51
N LYS A 250 13.57 3.07 -79.97
CA LYS A 250 12.52 3.75 -80.75
C LYS A 250 13.09 4.77 -81.73
N LEU A 251 14.01 5.62 -81.27
CA LEU A 251 14.65 6.66 -82.09
C LEU A 251 15.49 6.04 -83.21
N ASN A 252 16.29 5.00 -82.91
CA ASN A 252 17.07 4.30 -83.93
C ASN A 252 16.19 3.59 -84.97
N LYS A 253 15.04 3.05 -84.56
CA LYS A 253 14.05 2.50 -85.50
C LYS A 253 13.49 3.57 -86.43
N TYR A 254 13.17 4.76 -85.89
CA TYR A 254 12.69 5.91 -86.67
C TYR A 254 13.71 6.36 -87.72
N LEU A 255 14.96 6.58 -87.30
CA LEU A 255 16.04 6.98 -88.20
C LEU A 255 16.29 5.93 -89.29
N LYS A 256 16.21 4.63 -88.97
CA LYS A 256 16.41 3.57 -89.96
C LYS A 256 15.31 3.56 -91.05
N VAL A 257 14.05 3.80 -90.69
CA VAL A 257 12.92 3.77 -91.63
C VAL A 257 12.93 4.99 -92.55
N ASN A 258 13.25 6.17 -92.03
CA ASN A 258 13.14 7.42 -92.78
C ASN A 258 14.44 7.88 -93.47
N LYS A 259 15.53 7.10 -93.34
CA LYS A 259 16.83 7.42 -93.93
C LYS A 259 16.76 7.57 -95.46
N GLU A 260 16.07 6.65 -96.12
CA GLU A 260 15.98 6.63 -97.59
C GLU A 260 15.16 7.82 -98.11
N GLN A 261 14.09 8.19 -97.40
CA GLN A 261 13.29 9.38 -97.71
C GLN A 261 14.08 10.67 -97.52
N PHE A 262 14.85 10.79 -96.43
CA PHE A 262 15.74 11.92 -96.18
C PHE A 262 16.81 12.08 -97.27
N GLU A 263 17.45 10.97 -97.69
CA GLU A 263 18.43 10.98 -98.77
C GLU A 263 17.81 11.39 -100.12
N ASN A 264 16.57 10.97 -100.39
CA ASN A 264 15.83 11.38 -101.59
C ASN A 264 15.49 12.87 -101.58
N GLN A 265 15.03 13.41 -100.44
CA GLN A 265 14.76 14.84 -100.31
C GLN A 265 16.03 15.70 -100.44
N GLN A 266 17.19 15.22 -99.97
CA GLN A 266 18.46 15.92 -100.20
C GLN A 266 18.81 16.01 -101.69
N LYS A 267 18.55 14.95 -102.46
CA LYS A 267 18.77 14.95 -103.91
C LYS A 267 17.85 15.94 -104.62
N ILE A 268 16.55 15.91 -104.30
CA ILE A 268 15.55 16.83 -104.86
C ILE A 268 15.92 18.28 -104.52
N ALA A 269 16.30 18.58 -103.27
CA ALA A 269 16.69 19.93 -102.86
C ALA A 269 17.96 20.42 -103.59
N ALA A 270 18.94 19.54 -103.83
CA ALA A 270 20.14 19.88 -104.59
C ALA A 270 19.81 20.15 -106.07
N GLU A 271 18.94 19.34 -106.67
CA GLU A 271 18.48 19.50 -108.05
C GLU A 271 17.66 20.78 -108.24
N LEU A 272 16.77 21.08 -107.30
CA LEU A 272 15.95 22.30 -107.28
C LEU A 272 16.81 23.57 -107.21
N LYS A 273 17.95 23.52 -106.49
CA LYS A 273 18.93 24.62 -106.47
C LYS A 273 19.57 24.86 -107.84
N VAL A 274 19.92 23.80 -108.57
CA VAL A 274 20.51 23.89 -109.91
C VAL A 274 19.50 24.41 -110.94
N VAL A 275 18.26 23.93 -110.88
CA VAL A 275 17.20 24.32 -111.82
C VAL A 275 16.77 25.78 -111.59
N ASN A 276 16.67 26.22 -110.33
CA ASN A 276 16.38 27.63 -110.02
C ASN A 276 17.45 28.58 -110.56
N GLN A 277 18.73 28.19 -110.50
CA GLN A 277 19.81 28.98 -111.08
C GLN A 277 19.66 29.10 -112.61
N LYS A 278 19.33 27.99 -113.28
CA LYS A 278 19.08 27.97 -114.73
C LYS A 278 17.87 28.80 -115.14
N HIS A 279 16.80 28.81 -114.33
CA HIS A 279 15.64 29.66 -114.55
C HIS A 279 15.97 31.15 -114.46
N ALA A 280 16.80 31.53 -113.47
CA ALA A 280 17.27 32.91 -113.33
C ALA A 280 18.07 33.37 -114.56
N GLU A 281 19.03 32.55 -115.02
CA GLU A 281 19.83 32.83 -116.22
C GLU A 281 18.97 33.00 -117.49
N MET A 282 17.98 32.12 -117.69
CA MET A 282 17.09 32.22 -118.86
C MET A 282 16.16 33.43 -118.81
N ARG A 283 15.74 33.84 -117.62
CA ARG A 283 14.92 35.04 -117.43
C ARG A 283 15.72 36.29 -117.75
N ASP A 284 16.97 36.37 -117.28
CA ASP A 284 17.87 37.49 -117.58
C ASP A 284 18.13 37.62 -119.10
N GLU A 285 18.29 36.51 -119.81
CA GLU A 285 18.43 36.51 -121.27
C GLU A 285 17.15 36.97 -121.99
N HIS A 286 15.98 36.52 -121.54
CA HIS A 286 14.70 36.99 -122.08
C HIS A 286 14.55 38.50 -121.89
N ASP A 287 14.87 39.02 -120.70
CA ASP A 287 14.72 40.43 -120.38
C ASP A 287 15.70 41.31 -121.19
N ARG A 288 16.90 40.79 -121.52
CA ARG A 288 17.83 41.46 -122.45
C ARG A 288 17.25 41.60 -123.86
N ILE A 289 16.62 40.55 -124.39
CA ILE A 289 15.99 40.60 -125.72
C ILE A 289 14.82 41.57 -125.73
N VAL A 290 14.01 41.60 -124.67
CA VAL A 290 12.92 42.58 -124.53
C VAL A 290 13.46 44.01 -124.56
N ALA A 291 14.54 44.29 -123.81
CA ALA A 291 15.18 45.60 -123.83
C ALA A 291 15.75 45.96 -125.22
N GLU A 292 16.26 44.97 -125.97
CA GLU A 292 16.76 45.17 -127.33
C GLU A 292 15.64 45.46 -128.34
N ILE A 293 14.46 44.83 -128.17
CA ILE A 293 13.24 45.16 -128.92
C ILE A 293 12.85 46.62 -128.64
N ASP A 294 12.76 47.02 -127.37
CA ASP A 294 12.36 48.37 -126.98
C ASP A 294 13.30 49.44 -127.56
N ASN A 295 14.62 49.18 -127.52
CA ASN A 295 15.61 50.03 -128.16
C ASN A 295 15.43 50.10 -129.69
N THR A 296 15.14 48.97 -130.33
CA THR A 296 14.93 48.91 -131.78
C THR A 296 13.66 49.67 -132.17
N ILE A 297 12.57 49.55 -131.39
CA ILE A 297 11.34 50.34 -131.56
C ILE A 297 11.63 51.83 -131.41
N MET A 298 12.40 52.21 -130.40
CA MET A 298 12.78 53.60 -130.15
C MET A 298 13.56 54.19 -131.33
N LEU A 299 14.57 53.47 -131.83
CA LEU A 299 15.37 53.88 -132.99
C LEU A 299 14.52 54.00 -134.25
N LEU A 300 13.60 53.06 -134.48
CA LEU A 300 12.64 53.09 -135.59
C LEU A 300 11.72 54.32 -135.49
N GLY A 301 11.34 54.72 -134.27
CA GLY A 301 10.60 55.97 -134.00
C GLY A 301 11.40 57.24 -134.28
N ILE A 302 12.73 57.22 -134.13
CA ILE A 302 13.62 58.32 -134.50
C ILE A 302 13.78 58.40 -136.02
N VAL A 303 14.00 57.27 -136.69
CA VAL A 303 14.15 57.20 -138.15
C VAL A 303 12.93 57.78 -138.86
N LYS A 304 11.72 57.46 -138.38
CA LYS A 304 10.46 58.01 -138.93
C LYS A 304 10.30 59.52 -138.80
N LYS A 305 11.08 60.19 -137.94
CA LYS A 305 11.06 61.64 -137.75
C LYS A 305 12.12 62.37 -138.57
N LEU A 306 13.02 61.66 -139.23
CA LEU A 306 14.00 62.24 -140.14
C LEU A 306 13.35 62.47 -141.51
N ASP A 307 13.57 63.65 -142.09
CA ASP A 307 13.02 64.05 -143.39
C ASP A 307 13.79 63.37 -144.54
N LEU A 308 13.66 62.04 -144.61
CA LEU A 308 14.35 61.18 -145.56
C LEU A 308 13.57 61.11 -146.88
N CYS A 309 14.29 61.00 -148.01
CA CYS A 309 13.64 60.68 -149.27
C CYS A 309 13.05 59.26 -149.24
N GLU A 310 12.00 59.04 -150.04
CA GLU A 310 11.14 57.85 -149.97
C GLU A 310 11.88 56.50 -150.12
N SER A 311 12.98 56.46 -150.87
CA SER A 311 13.78 55.23 -151.03
C SER A 311 14.64 54.91 -149.81
N CYS A 312 15.15 55.94 -149.12
CA CYS A 312 15.94 55.79 -147.90
C CYS A 312 15.06 55.38 -146.71
N ASP A 313 13.86 55.94 -146.58
CA ASP A 313 12.91 55.54 -145.54
C ASP A 313 12.47 54.08 -145.71
N ARG A 314 12.10 53.64 -146.93
CA ARG A 314 11.74 52.23 -147.15
C ARG A 314 12.85 51.25 -146.80
N LYS A 315 14.11 51.59 -147.11
CA LYS A 315 15.24 50.71 -146.83
C LYS A 315 15.53 50.62 -145.33
N LEU A 316 15.64 51.77 -144.65
CA LEU A 316 15.90 51.80 -143.21
C LEU A 316 14.73 51.23 -142.40
N SER A 317 13.50 51.65 -142.70
CA SER A 317 12.30 51.11 -142.04
C SER A 317 12.14 49.61 -142.30
N GLY A 318 12.52 49.12 -143.49
CA GLY A 318 12.56 47.68 -143.80
C GLY A 318 13.56 46.92 -142.93
N GLU A 319 14.82 47.36 -142.87
CA GLU A 319 15.86 46.72 -142.06
C GLU A 319 15.52 46.71 -140.57
N PHE A 320 14.96 47.81 -140.05
CA PHE A 320 14.52 47.88 -138.65
C PHE A 320 13.31 46.99 -138.37
N ASN A 321 12.34 46.89 -139.28
CA ASN A 321 11.20 45.98 -139.14
C ASN A 321 11.64 44.51 -139.20
N ASP A 322 12.57 44.15 -140.07
CA ASP A 322 13.13 42.80 -140.13
C ASP A 322 13.89 42.45 -138.85
N LYS A 323 14.68 43.39 -138.31
CA LYS A 323 15.32 43.22 -137.01
C LYS A 323 14.30 43.07 -135.89
N LEU A 324 13.21 43.84 -135.91
CA LEU A 324 12.12 43.73 -134.92
C LEU A 324 11.45 42.35 -134.97
N ASN A 325 11.14 41.87 -136.17
CA ASN A 325 10.50 40.57 -136.38
C ASN A 325 11.40 39.42 -135.88
N ASN A 326 12.70 39.49 -136.17
CA ASN A 326 13.67 38.51 -135.68
C ASN A 326 13.77 38.51 -134.15
N LEU A 327 13.87 39.69 -133.53
CA LEU A 327 13.92 39.80 -132.06
C LEU A 327 12.61 39.35 -131.41
N SER A 328 11.44 39.63 -132.02
CA SER A 328 10.15 39.16 -131.51
C SER A 328 10.02 37.63 -131.55
N LEU A 329 10.47 37.01 -132.65
CA LEU A 329 10.54 35.54 -132.77
C LEU A 329 11.48 34.92 -131.73
N GLU A 330 12.59 35.59 -131.44
CA GLU A 330 13.55 35.11 -130.43
C GLU A 330 13.02 35.26 -129.01
N LYS A 331 12.33 36.38 -128.71
CA LYS A 331 11.61 36.60 -127.45
C LYS A 331 10.63 35.47 -127.18
N ASP A 332 9.77 35.12 -128.15
CA ASP A 332 8.76 34.08 -127.96
C ASP A 332 9.39 32.70 -127.72
N LYS A 333 10.47 32.37 -128.44
CA LYS A 333 11.25 31.14 -128.20
C LYS A 333 11.84 31.09 -126.78
N ARG A 334 12.33 32.22 -126.26
CA ARG A 334 12.90 32.28 -124.91
C ARG A 334 11.82 32.22 -123.84
N LEU A 335 10.69 32.88 -124.05
CA LEU A 335 9.55 32.85 -123.13
C LEU A 335 9.02 31.42 -122.96
N LEU A 336 8.97 30.64 -124.04
CA LEU A 336 8.54 29.25 -124.01
C LEU A 336 9.49 28.37 -123.17
N LYS A 337 10.82 28.54 -123.34
CA LYS A 337 11.83 27.85 -122.52
C LYS A 337 11.79 28.25 -121.04
N VAL A 338 11.55 29.52 -120.74
CA VAL A 338 11.35 29.98 -119.34
C VAL A 338 10.13 29.29 -118.73
N GLY A 339 9.05 29.11 -119.51
CA GLY A 339 7.88 28.34 -119.10
C GLY A 339 8.20 26.88 -118.75
N GLU A 340 8.94 26.18 -119.61
CA GLU A 340 9.35 24.78 -119.38
C GLU A 340 10.18 24.61 -118.11
N VAL A 341 11.16 25.49 -117.87
CA VAL A 341 11.99 25.43 -116.66
C VAL A 341 11.18 25.74 -115.40
N ARG A 342 10.23 26.68 -115.48
CA ARG A 342 9.34 27.01 -114.36
C ARG A 342 8.44 25.83 -113.99
N GLU A 343 7.96 25.08 -114.96
CA GLU A 343 7.15 23.88 -114.71
C GLU A 343 7.99 22.75 -114.09
N HIS A 344 9.26 22.63 -114.49
CA HIS A 344 10.19 21.71 -113.86
C HIS A 344 10.48 22.07 -112.38
N ILE A 345 10.63 23.36 -112.06
CA ILE A 345 10.75 23.84 -110.67
C ILE A 345 9.51 23.43 -109.87
N LYS A 346 8.31 23.69 -110.39
CA LYS A 346 7.06 23.37 -109.71
C LYS A 346 6.92 21.86 -109.42
N ASN A 347 7.37 21.00 -110.34
CA ASN A 347 7.36 19.56 -110.13
C ASN A 347 8.35 19.11 -109.04
N LEU A 348 9.53 19.74 -108.96
CA LEU A 348 10.50 19.46 -107.91
C LEU A 348 10.03 20.00 -106.54
N GLU A 349 9.36 21.16 -106.51
CA GLU A 349 8.79 21.75 -105.29
C GLU A 349 7.66 20.88 -104.72
N CYS A 350 6.80 20.30 -105.57
CA CYS A 350 5.80 19.31 -105.15
C CYS A 350 6.41 18.03 -104.56
N GLY A 351 7.68 17.73 -104.81
CA GLY A 351 8.41 16.60 -104.23
C GLY A 351 9.10 16.88 -102.89
N LEU A 352 9.12 18.14 -102.46
CA LEU A 352 9.66 18.57 -101.16
C LEU A 352 8.51 18.64 -100.14
N GLU A 353 8.31 17.55 -99.39
CA GLU A 353 7.55 17.61 -98.14
C GLU A 353 8.43 18.25 -97.07
N ASP A 354 8.12 19.47 -96.64
CA ASP A 354 8.97 20.30 -95.75
C ASP A 354 9.29 19.68 -94.37
N ASP A 355 8.59 18.63 -93.94
CA ASP A 355 8.62 18.16 -92.55
C ASP A 355 9.74 17.14 -92.23
N ILE A 356 10.06 16.24 -93.16
CA ILE A 356 10.90 15.05 -92.85
C ILE A 356 12.36 15.44 -92.56
N ARG A 357 12.90 16.47 -93.21
CA ARG A 357 14.31 16.86 -93.07
C ARG A 357 14.63 17.46 -91.71
N VAL A 358 13.76 18.33 -91.20
CA VAL A 358 13.92 19.00 -89.90
C VAL A 358 13.70 17.97 -88.78
N GLU A 359 12.68 17.13 -88.93
CA GLU A 359 12.37 16.10 -87.95
C GLU A 359 13.47 15.04 -87.84
N TYR A 360 14.01 14.56 -88.97
CA TYR A 360 15.10 13.58 -88.97
C TYR A 360 16.37 14.11 -88.27
N GLN A 361 16.76 15.36 -88.53
CA GLN A 361 17.93 15.98 -87.88
C GLN A 361 17.71 16.20 -86.38
N SER A 362 16.51 16.63 -85.97
CA SER A 362 16.16 16.72 -84.55
C SER A 362 16.27 15.37 -83.85
N LYS A 363 15.72 14.31 -84.45
CA LYS A 363 15.73 12.96 -83.87
C LYS A 363 17.13 12.34 -83.82
N ALA A 364 18.03 12.69 -84.75
CA ALA A 364 19.43 12.28 -84.70
C ALA A 364 20.20 12.94 -83.56
N ASN A 365 19.89 14.19 -83.22
CA ASN A 365 20.44 14.86 -82.05
C ASN A 365 19.87 14.29 -80.75
N ASP A 366 18.57 13.96 -80.71
CA ASP A 366 17.94 13.28 -79.58
C ASP A 366 18.64 11.93 -79.26
N VAL A 367 19.08 11.18 -80.28
CA VAL A 367 19.85 9.93 -80.11
C VAL A 367 21.18 10.20 -79.40
N LYS A 368 21.96 11.17 -79.87
CA LYS A 368 23.26 11.51 -79.24
C LYS A 368 23.11 11.96 -77.78
N SER A 369 22.07 12.74 -77.49
CA SER A 369 21.76 13.13 -76.11
C SER A 369 21.43 11.91 -75.27
N CYS A 370 20.55 11.03 -75.75
CA CYS A 370 20.16 9.81 -75.03
C CYS A 370 21.33 8.83 -74.82
N GLU A 371 22.29 8.74 -75.75
CA GLU A 371 23.51 7.93 -75.60
C GLU A 371 24.41 8.48 -74.48
N THR A 372 24.56 9.80 -74.42
CA THR A 372 25.35 10.48 -73.38
C THR A 372 24.71 10.28 -71.99
N ASP A 373 23.38 10.44 -71.90
CA ASP A 373 22.63 10.24 -70.66
C ASP A 373 22.73 8.79 -70.17
N LEU A 374 22.74 7.83 -71.10
CA LEU A 374 22.85 6.40 -70.79
C LEU A 374 24.25 6.00 -70.31
N GLU A 375 25.32 6.58 -70.87
CA GLU A 375 26.68 6.37 -70.37
C GLU A 375 26.87 6.95 -68.96
N GLN A 376 26.35 8.15 -68.71
CA GLN A 376 26.41 8.76 -67.37
C GLN A 376 25.63 7.95 -66.33
N ALA A 377 24.45 7.44 -66.68
CA ALA A 377 23.65 6.59 -65.80
C ALA A 377 24.33 5.24 -65.48
N ARG A 378 25.08 4.67 -66.43
CA ARG A 378 25.85 3.42 -66.23
C ARG A 378 27.13 3.64 -65.42
N ALA A 379 27.84 4.76 -65.61
CA ALA A 379 29.07 5.07 -64.88
C ALA A 379 28.81 5.35 -63.38
N ALA A 380 27.60 5.80 -63.03
CA ALA A 380 27.21 6.09 -61.65
C ALA A 380 26.71 4.85 -60.87
N TYR A 381 26.84 3.64 -61.42
CA TYR A 381 26.37 2.42 -60.75
C TYR A 381 27.41 1.90 -59.75
N GLU A 382 27.14 2.04 -58.44
CA GLU A 382 27.95 1.47 -57.37
C GLU A 382 27.30 0.19 -56.85
N GLY A 383 28.06 -0.91 -56.76
CA GLY A 383 27.57 -2.29 -56.60
C GLY A 383 27.00 -2.69 -55.24
N ASP A 384 26.43 -1.77 -54.46
CA ASP A 384 25.76 -2.11 -53.20
C ASP A 384 24.44 -2.86 -53.50
N THR A 385 24.25 -4.00 -52.84
CA THR A 385 23.13 -4.92 -53.12
C THR A 385 22.08 -4.92 -52.01
N LYS A 386 20.88 -5.44 -52.31
CA LYS A 386 19.86 -5.68 -51.29
C LYS A 386 20.29 -6.68 -50.20
N ASP A 387 21.28 -7.53 -50.50
CA ASP A 387 21.79 -8.52 -49.55
C ASP A 387 22.57 -7.85 -48.40
N ASP A 388 23.25 -6.74 -48.67
CA ASP A 388 23.98 -5.96 -47.66
C ASP A 388 23.04 -5.35 -46.60
N VAL A 389 21.84 -4.93 -47.03
CA VAL A 389 20.78 -4.43 -46.14
C VAL A 389 20.27 -5.55 -45.22
N PHE A 390 20.13 -6.77 -45.74
CA PHE A 390 19.65 -7.92 -44.97
C PHE A 390 20.65 -8.36 -43.89
N VAL A 391 21.95 -8.36 -44.20
CA VAL A 391 23.01 -8.68 -43.23
C VAL A 391 23.02 -7.68 -42.08
N LEU A 392 22.92 -6.38 -42.38
CA LEU A 392 22.84 -5.32 -41.37
C LEU A 392 21.57 -5.44 -40.51
N GLU A 393 20.43 -5.80 -41.12
CA GLU A 393 19.17 -5.99 -40.40
C GLU A 393 19.22 -7.17 -39.42
N SER A 394 19.86 -8.28 -39.81
CA SER A 394 20.07 -9.43 -38.92
C SER A 394 20.94 -9.07 -37.70
N LYS A 395 22.05 -8.34 -37.93
CA LYS A 395 22.93 -7.85 -36.85
C LYS A 395 22.20 -6.89 -35.90
N ILE A 396 21.41 -5.96 -36.45
CA ILE A 396 20.59 -5.03 -35.65
C ILE A 396 19.64 -5.82 -34.75
N LYS A 397 18.91 -6.81 -35.29
CA LYS A 397 17.99 -7.65 -34.49
C LYS A 397 18.71 -8.40 -33.36
N GLN A 398 19.89 -8.95 -33.62
CA GLN A 398 20.70 -9.65 -32.61
C GLN A 398 21.18 -8.71 -31.49
N MET A 399 21.57 -7.48 -31.83
CA MET A 399 21.95 -6.48 -30.82
C MET A 399 20.73 -5.99 -30.02
N GLU A 400 19.58 -5.81 -30.67
CA GLU A 400 18.32 -5.43 -30.01
C GLU A 400 17.87 -6.48 -29.00
N SER A 401 17.95 -7.77 -29.35
CA SER A 401 17.63 -8.86 -28.41
C SER A 401 18.61 -8.87 -27.23
N THR A 402 19.91 -8.69 -27.49
CA THR A 402 20.93 -8.63 -26.44
C THR A 402 20.71 -7.45 -25.48
N ILE A 403 20.37 -6.27 -26.00
CA ILE A 403 20.05 -5.09 -25.19
C ILE A 403 18.78 -5.35 -24.36
N SER A 404 17.75 -5.93 -24.98
CA SER A 404 16.48 -6.23 -24.31
C SER A 404 16.66 -7.21 -23.15
N ARG A 405 17.43 -8.28 -23.38
CA ARG A 405 17.82 -9.26 -22.35
C ARG A 405 18.55 -8.59 -21.19
N LYS A 406 19.54 -7.74 -21.47
CA LYS A 406 20.29 -7.01 -20.43
C LYS A 406 19.42 -6.02 -19.64
N LYS A 407 18.46 -5.35 -20.30
CA LYS A 407 17.48 -4.47 -19.63
C LYS A 407 16.57 -5.25 -18.69
N LEU A 408 16.12 -6.45 -19.09
CA LEU A 408 15.34 -7.34 -18.23
C LEU A 408 16.13 -7.74 -16.98
N ILE A 409 17.41 -8.09 -17.13
CA ILE A 409 18.29 -8.38 -15.99
C ILE A 409 18.41 -7.17 -15.06
N LEU A 410 18.61 -5.96 -15.60
CA LEU A 410 18.70 -4.73 -14.80
C LEU A 410 17.42 -4.48 -13.99
N TYR A 411 16.26 -4.59 -14.64
CA TYR A 411 14.95 -4.47 -13.98
C TYR A 411 14.81 -5.47 -12.82
N LYS A 412 15.24 -6.72 -13.03
CA LYS A 412 15.20 -7.75 -11.99
C LYS A 412 16.17 -7.48 -10.84
N ILE A 413 17.34 -6.88 -11.10
CA ILE A 413 18.25 -6.42 -10.04
C ILE A 413 17.59 -5.33 -9.19
N GLU A 414 16.90 -4.36 -9.82
CA GLU A 414 16.19 -3.30 -9.10
C GLU A 414 15.02 -3.84 -8.26
N GLU A 415 14.26 -4.80 -8.79
CA GLU A 415 13.19 -5.51 -8.08
C GLU A 415 13.75 -6.26 -6.86
N TYR A 416 14.84 -7.02 -7.05
CA TYR A 416 15.54 -7.72 -5.98
C TYR A 416 16.09 -6.75 -4.91
N ASN A 417 16.71 -5.64 -5.31
CA ASN A 417 17.23 -4.65 -4.36
C ASN A 417 16.11 -3.99 -3.53
N ARG A 418 14.97 -3.69 -4.16
CA ARG A 418 13.77 -3.21 -3.44
C ARG A 418 13.28 -4.25 -2.44
N ALA A 419 13.11 -5.50 -2.87
CA ALA A 419 12.69 -6.59 -2.00
C ALA A 419 13.68 -6.81 -0.83
N LYS A 420 14.99 -6.75 -1.11
CA LYS A 420 16.05 -6.89 -0.10
C LYS A 420 16.04 -5.74 0.90
N SER A 421 15.81 -4.50 0.46
CA SER A 421 15.67 -3.36 1.38
C SER A 421 14.45 -3.51 2.29
N GLY A 422 13.33 -4.03 1.75
CA GLY A 422 12.16 -4.43 2.54
C GLY A 422 12.50 -5.53 3.55
N PHE A 423 13.28 -6.53 3.14
CA PHE A 423 13.73 -7.60 4.03
C PHE A 423 14.62 -7.12 5.18
N ILE A 424 15.51 -6.15 4.94
CA ILE A 424 16.31 -5.51 6.00
C ILE A 424 15.40 -4.81 7.03
N SER A 425 14.32 -4.15 6.57
CA SER A 425 13.36 -3.51 7.47
C SER A 425 12.60 -4.52 8.34
N ILE A 426 12.33 -5.73 7.83
CA ILE A 426 11.73 -6.84 8.61
C ILE A 426 12.64 -7.21 9.79
N GLY A 427 13.97 -7.22 9.62
CA GLY A 427 14.89 -7.48 10.74
C GLY A 427 14.78 -6.47 11.88
N ALA A 428 14.59 -5.18 11.55
CA ALA A 428 14.34 -4.14 12.56
C ALA A 428 12.95 -4.28 13.22
N GLU A 429 11.95 -4.67 12.43
CA GLU A 429 10.60 -4.95 12.92
C GLU A 429 10.59 -6.15 13.89
N ILE A 430 11.29 -7.24 13.57
CA ILE A 430 11.47 -8.42 14.43
C ILE A 430 12.06 -8.02 15.79
N ASN A 431 13.11 -7.19 15.82
CA ASN A 431 13.70 -6.72 17.07
C ASN A 431 12.72 -5.87 17.90
N THR A 432 11.92 -5.05 17.22
CA THR A 432 10.89 -4.22 17.86
C THR A 432 9.80 -5.09 18.48
N VAL A 433 9.24 -6.03 17.72
CA VAL A 433 8.21 -6.97 18.19
C VAL A 433 8.74 -7.85 19.32
N THR A 434 9.99 -8.30 19.25
CA THR A 434 10.63 -9.08 20.32
C THR A 434 10.72 -8.29 21.62
N THR A 435 11.13 -7.02 21.55
CA THR A 435 11.19 -6.12 22.70
C THR A 435 9.79 -5.88 23.29
N GLU A 436 8.78 -5.70 22.44
CA GLU A 436 7.39 -5.57 22.89
C GLU A 436 6.88 -6.85 23.57
N ILE A 437 7.19 -8.04 23.04
CA ILE A 437 6.85 -9.33 23.67
C ILE A 437 7.45 -9.43 25.07
N GLU A 438 8.71 -9.04 25.25
CA GLU A 438 9.35 -9.05 26.58
C GLU A 438 8.66 -8.11 27.56
N ASN A 439 8.26 -6.91 27.12
CA ASN A 439 7.59 -5.95 27.99
C ASN A 439 6.19 -6.43 28.40
N TRP A 440 5.43 -7.03 27.48
CA TRP A 440 4.15 -7.67 27.81
C TRP A 440 4.31 -8.93 28.67
N ASP A 441 5.37 -9.71 28.48
CA ASP A 441 5.68 -10.88 29.33
C ASP A 441 6.07 -10.47 30.76
N LYS A 442 6.87 -9.41 30.91
CA LYS A 442 7.18 -8.81 32.22
C LYS A 442 5.91 -8.33 32.91
N LEU A 443 5.03 -7.63 32.19
CA LEU A 443 3.74 -7.21 32.74
C LEU A 443 2.93 -8.44 33.19
N ALA A 444 2.75 -9.43 32.30
CA ALA A 444 1.96 -10.63 32.62
C ALA A 444 2.50 -11.41 33.84
N LYS A 445 3.83 -11.50 33.99
CA LYS A 445 4.47 -12.11 35.18
C LYS A 445 4.26 -11.28 36.44
N PHE A 446 4.33 -9.96 36.32
CA PHE A 446 4.15 -9.05 37.44
C PHE A 446 2.70 -9.04 37.91
N VAL A 447 1.74 -8.96 36.99
CA VAL A 447 0.31 -8.86 37.32
C VAL A 447 -0.40 -10.20 37.49
N ASN A 448 0.34 -11.31 37.40
CA ASN A 448 -0.23 -12.63 37.61
C ASN A 448 -0.85 -12.69 39.03
N PRO A 449 -2.17 -12.93 39.15
CA PRO A 449 -2.84 -13.00 40.45
C PRO A 449 -2.27 -14.06 41.40
N GLU A 450 -1.54 -15.04 40.86
CA GLU A 450 -0.89 -16.12 41.62
C GLU A 450 0.55 -15.79 42.02
N SER A 451 1.14 -14.74 41.45
CA SER A 451 2.48 -14.24 41.81
C SER A 451 2.44 -13.39 43.08
N SER A 452 3.52 -13.41 43.86
CA SER A 452 3.66 -12.58 45.08
C SER A 452 3.90 -11.09 44.80
N ASN A 453 4.35 -10.73 43.59
CA ASN A 453 4.89 -9.40 43.26
C ASN A 453 3.95 -8.23 43.57
N LEU A 454 2.63 -8.43 43.41
CA LEU A 454 1.64 -7.39 43.62
C LEU A 454 1.15 -7.27 45.05
N VAL A 455 1.32 -8.32 45.85
CA VAL A 455 0.73 -8.35 47.19
C VAL A 455 1.68 -7.71 48.22
N ASN A 456 2.96 -7.57 47.90
CA ASN A 456 3.99 -7.02 48.80
C ASN A 456 3.65 -5.65 49.43
N PRO A 457 3.06 -4.65 48.71
CA PRO A 457 2.77 -3.35 49.33
C PRO A 457 1.72 -3.42 50.44
N ILE A 458 0.68 -4.25 50.27
CA ILE A 458 -0.34 -4.46 51.32
C ILE A 458 0.13 -5.48 52.34
N TYR A 459 0.90 -6.48 51.93
CA TYR A 459 1.48 -7.45 52.84
C TYR A 459 2.22 -6.74 53.96
N LYS A 460 2.99 -5.68 53.68
CA LYS A 460 3.65 -4.90 54.72
C LYS A 460 2.66 -4.33 55.75
N GLN A 461 1.61 -3.64 55.29
CA GLN A 461 0.61 -3.04 56.19
C GLN A 461 -0.20 -4.11 56.95
N LEU A 462 -0.51 -5.22 56.27
CA LEU A 462 -1.18 -6.38 56.83
C LEU A 462 -0.31 -7.04 57.91
N ALA A 463 0.96 -7.26 57.63
CA ALA A 463 1.92 -7.85 58.55
C ALA A 463 2.13 -6.95 59.77
N GLU A 464 2.30 -5.64 59.58
CA GLU A 464 2.40 -4.66 60.67
C GLU A 464 1.14 -4.68 61.55
N ARG A 465 -0.05 -4.78 60.96
CA ARG A 465 -1.30 -4.86 61.72
C ARG A 465 -1.48 -6.21 62.41
N ILE A 466 -1.09 -7.31 61.77
CA ILE A 466 -1.08 -8.65 62.36
C ILE A 466 -0.13 -8.68 63.57
N GLU A 467 1.07 -8.11 63.42
CA GLU A 467 2.06 -8.01 64.51
C GLU A 467 1.51 -7.19 65.67
N TYR A 468 0.92 -6.02 65.39
CA TYR A 468 0.25 -5.19 66.40
C TYR A 468 -0.81 -5.98 67.16
N THR A 469 -1.77 -6.58 66.45
CA THR A 469 -2.89 -7.26 67.09
C THR A 469 -2.45 -8.55 67.79
N SER A 470 -1.48 -9.27 67.24
CA SER A 470 -0.85 -10.43 67.88
C SER A 470 -0.17 -10.04 69.20
N SER A 471 0.49 -8.89 69.26
CA SER A 471 1.11 -8.40 70.50
C SER A 471 0.09 -8.15 71.61
N LEU A 472 -1.15 -7.76 71.27
CA LEU A 472 -2.23 -7.55 72.23
C LEU A 472 -2.68 -8.87 72.89
N PHE A 473 -2.63 -9.97 72.15
CA PHE A 473 -2.97 -11.31 72.64
C PHE A 473 -1.79 -12.04 73.28
N ASN A 474 -0.60 -11.41 73.34
CA ASN A 474 0.64 -12.07 73.75
C ASN A 474 0.91 -13.34 72.92
N SER A 475 0.59 -13.26 71.64
CA SER A 475 0.82 -14.31 70.64
C SER A 475 1.92 -13.91 69.67
N ASP A 476 2.46 -14.90 68.95
CA ASP A 476 3.42 -14.72 67.87
C ASP A 476 2.79 -15.25 66.58
N ILE A 477 1.93 -14.43 65.97
CA ILE A 477 1.23 -14.77 64.74
C ILE A 477 1.89 -14.03 63.60
N THR A 478 2.36 -14.78 62.62
CA THR A 478 3.05 -14.24 61.46
C THR A 478 2.43 -14.80 60.19
N VAL A 479 2.59 -14.06 59.09
CA VAL A 479 2.27 -14.51 57.74
C VAL A 479 3.58 -14.52 56.97
N ASP A 480 3.84 -15.54 56.16
CA ASP A 480 5.01 -15.56 55.28
C ASP A 480 4.72 -14.76 53.99
N GLU A 481 5.64 -13.85 53.62
CA GLU A 481 5.48 -12.95 52.44
C GLU A 481 5.39 -13.71 51.11
N ASN A 482 6.09 -14.84 51.00
CA ASN A 482 6.23 -15.58 49.76
C ASN A 482 5.16 -16.67 49.64
N THR A 483 4.91 -17.41 50.72
CA THR A 483 3.98 -18.54 50.70
C THR A 483 2.56 -18.13 51.04
N TRP A 484 2.36 -17.09 51.86
CA TRP A 484 1.09 -16.73 52.50
C TRP A 484 0.64 -17.75 53.55
N ASP A 485 1.59 -18.49 54.12
CA ASP A 485 1.32 -19.36 55.26
C ASP A 485 1.20 -18.55 56.53
N ILE A 486 0.22 -18.91 57.35
CA ILE A 486 0.02 -18.34 58.67
C ILE A 486 0.70 -19.26 59.67
N CYS A 487 1.56 -18.70 60.50
CA CYS A 487 2.24 -19.41 61.57
C CYS A 487 1.79 -18.85 62.91
N TYR A 488 1.61 -19.74 63.89
CA TYR A 488 1.42 -19.40 65.30
C TYR A 488 2.62 -19.95 66.08
N LYS A 489 3.45 -19.08 66.65
CA LYS A 489 4.71 -19.43 67.32
C LYS A 489 5.61 -20.29 66.43
N ASN A 490 5.74 -19.93 65.16
CA ASN A 490 6.47 -20.66 64.12
C ASN A 490 5.92 -22.06 63.76
N VAL A 491 4.71 -22.40 64.21
CA VAL A 491 4.01 -23.63 63.82
C VAL A 491 2.96 -23.28 62.76
N PRO A 492 2.94 -23.98 61.60
CA PRO A 492 1.91 -23.76 60.60
C PRO A 492 0.51 -23.95 61.19
N LEU A 493 -0.41 -23.05 60.83
CA LEU A 493 -1.72 -22.96 61.46
C LEU A 493 -2.50 -24.27 61.39
N GLU A 494 -2.27 -25.13 60.38
CA GLU A 494 -2.95 -26.43 60.27
C GLU A 494 -2.68 -27.35 61.47
N PHE A 495 -1.50 -27.22 62.09
CA PHE A 495 -1.08 -28.04 63.24
C PHE A 495 -1.45 -27.44 64.61
N CYS A 496 -2.00 -26.23 64.62
CA CYS A 496 -2.38 -25.56 65.87
C CYS A 496 -3.72 -26.10 66.44
N SER A 497 -3.90 -25.87 67.73
CA SER A 497 -5.16 -26.16 68.44
C SER A 497 -6.32 -25.28 67.97
N THR A 498 -7.55 -25.67 68.31
CA THR A 498 -8.76 -24.91 67.90
C THR A 498 -8.77 -23.48 68.45
N SER A 499 -8.26 -23.26 69.67
CA SER A 499 -8.16 -21.93 70.27
C SER A 499 -7.11 -21.06 69.58
N GLU A 500 -5.95 -21.63 69.24
CA GLU A 500 -4.89 -20.92 68.52
C GLU A 500 -5.32 -20.57 67.09
N LYS A 501 -6.02 -21.50 66.41
CA LYS A 501 -6.64 -21.25 65.10
C LYS A 501 -7.66 -20.10 65.14
N TYR A 502 -8.45 -20.05 66.22
CA TYR A 502 -9.43 -18.99 66.41
C TYR A 502 -8.75 -17.64 66.69
N GLU A 503 -7.72 -17.62 67.55
CA GLU A 503 -6.92 -16.43 67.86
C GLU A 503 -6.24 -15.86 66.60
N ALA A 504 -5.62 -16.70 65.77
CA ALA A 504 -5.09 -16.29 64.47
C ALA A 504 -6.18 -15.76 63.53
N GLY A 505 -7.36 -16.40 63.54
CA GLY A 505 -8.53 -15.93 62.81
C GLY A 505 -8.92 -14.51 63.21
N ILE A 506 -8.95 -14.20 64.51
CA ILE A 506 -9.27 -12.85 65.03
C ILE A 506 -8.21 -11.84 64.57
N VAL A 507 -6.93 -12.16 64.74
CA VAL A 507 -5.82 -11.27 64.38
C VAL A 507 -5.87 -10.91 62.89
N ILE A 508 -6.11 -11.89 62.02
CA ILE A 508 -6.16 -11.62 60.58
C ILE A 508 -7.46 -10.93 60.17
N GLN A 509 -8.59 -11.29 60.79
CA GLN A 509 -9.87 -10.63 60.55
C GLN A 509 -9.81 -9.15 60.94
N ASP A 510 -9.19 -8.83 62.07
CA ASP A 510 -8.89 -7.46 62.48
C ASP A 510 -8.01 -6.76 61.45
N ALA A 511 -6.91 -7.38 61.03
CA ALA A 511 -6.00 -6.77 60.07
C ALA A 511 -6.70 -6.45 58.74
N VAL A 512 -7.52 -7.36 58.22
CA VAL A 512 -8.35 -7.13 57.03
C VAL A 512 -9.36 -6.00 57.26
N SER A 513 -10.07 -6.03 58.38
CA SER A 513 -11.13 -5.05 58.66
C SER A 513 -10.57 -3.64 58.86
N TYR A 514 -9.42 -3.53 59.51
CA TYR A 514 -8.70 -2.28 59.74
C TYR A 514 -8.21 -1.67 58.42
N LEU A 515 -7.53 -2.47 57.59
CA LEU A 515 -7.02 -2.01 56.28
C LEU A 515 -8.13 -1.58 55.33
N LEU A 516 -9.31 -2.20 55.42
CA LEU A 516 -10.46 -1.84 54.59
C LEU A 516 -11.32 -0.71 55.18
N GLY A 517 -11.03 -0.25 56.41
CA GLY A 517 -11.76 0.85 57.04
C GLY A 517 -13.23 0.54 57.37
N ILE A 518 -13.61 -0.74 57.51
CA ILE A 518 -15.02 -1.16 57.67
C ILE A 518 -15.60 -0.74 59.02
N GLY A 519 -14.75 -0.54 60.02
CA GLY A 519 -15.16 -0.09 61.36
C GLY A 519 -16.05 -1.07 62.13
N ILE A 520 -16.25 -2.30 61.64
CA ILE A 520 -17.04 -3.34 62.32
C ILE A 520 -16.27 -4.66 62.40
N LEU A 521 -16.30 -5.30 63.58
CA LEU A 521 -15.70 -6.62 63.82
C LEU A 521 -16.71 -7.59 64.43
N PHE A 522 -16.78 -8.83 63.94
CA PHE A 522 -17.65 -9.89 64.51
C PHE A 522 -16.83 -11.04 65.07
N LEU A 523 -17.02 -11.35 66.35
CA LEU A 523 -16.29 -12.39 67.08
C LEU A 523 -17.31 -13.40 67.63
N ASP A 524 -17.42 -14.59 67.03
CA ASP A 524 -18.38 -15.63 67.45
C ASP A 524 -17.67 -16.87 68.00
N GLY A 525 -18.12 -17.35 69.16
CA GLY A 525 -17.49 -18.48 69.85
C GLY A 525 -16.36 -18.06 70.80
N VAL A 526 -16.43 -16.85 71.36
CA VAL A 526 -15.39 -16.31 72.26
C VAL A 526 -15.25 -17.11 73.57
N GLU A 527 -16.21 -17.98 73.90
CA GLU A 527 -16.14 -18.93 75.01
C GLU A 527 -15.02 -19.99 74.86
N ILE A 528 -14.39 -20.09 73.69
CA ILE A 528 -13.24 -20.96 73.48
C ILE A 528 -12.04 -20.57 74.36
N PHE A 529 -11.96 -19.29 74.75
CA PHE A 529 -10.92 -18.81 75.65
C PHE A 529 -11.31 -19.06 77.11
N VAL A 530 -10.44 -19.77 77.83
CA VAL A 530 -10.59 -20.13 79.25
C VAL A 530 -9.38 -19.65 80.06
N GLY A 531 -9.55 -19.53 81.38
CA GLY A 531 -8.45 -19.17 82.30
C GLY A 531 -7.79 -17.83 81.96
N GLU A 532 -6.46 -17.79 81.99
CA GLU A 532 -5.65 -16.61 81.72
C GLU A 532 -5.87 -16.05 80.31
N LYS A 533 -6.02 -16.93 79.30
CA LYS A 533 -6.27 -16.54 77.91
C LYS A 533 -7.55 -15.73 77.73
N LYS A 534 -8.58 -15.99 78.55
CA LYS A 534 -9.82 -15.19 78.53
C LYS A 534 -9.58 -13.75 79.01
N VAL A 535 -8.70 -13.58 79.99
CA VAL A 535 -8.31 -12.26 80.51
C VAL A 535 -7.51 -11.49 79.48
N GLU A 536 -6.51 -12.15 78.87
CA GLU A 536 -5.71 -11.60 77.75
C GLU A 536 -6.62 -11.15 76.60
N PHE A 537 -7.53 -12.04 76.17
CA PHE A 537 -8.49 -11.72 75.10
C PHE A 537 -9.37 -10.51 75.44
N SER A 538 -9.89 -10.44 76.67
CA SER A 538 -10.73 -9.32 77.11
C SER A 538 -9.97 -7.99 77.10
N HIS A 539 -8.68 -8.01 77.48
CA HIS A 539 -7.81 -6.85 77.43
C HIS A 539 -7.51 -6.44 75.99
N ALA A 540 -7.17 -7.39 75.12
CA ALA A 540 -6.91 -7.15 73.71
C ALA A 540 -8.11 -6.52 73.00
N VAL A 541 -9.32 -7.09 73.16
CA VAL A 541 -10.54 -6.54 72.54
C VAL A 541 -10.86 -5.14 73.04
N LYS A 542 -10.60 -4.86 74.33
CA LYS A 542 -10.78 -3.50 74.86
C LYS A 542 -9.84 -2.50 74.18
N GLN A 543 -8.60 -2.88 73.90
CA GLN A 543 -7.69 -2.01 73.14
C GLN A 543 -8.13 -1.86 71.69
N LEU A 544 -8.48 -2.96 71.01
CA LEU A 544 -8.99 -2.94 69.65
C LEU A 544 -10.23 -2.05 69.49
N SER A 545 -11.10 -2.00 70.51
CA SER A 545 -12.33 -1.20 70.43
C SER A 545 -12.13 0.30 70.21
N ALA A 546 -10.90 0.82 70.35
CA ALA A 546 -10.55 2.18 69.96
C ALA A 546 -10.56 2.39 68.42
N ASP A 547 -10.29 1.34 67.65
CA ASP A 547 -10.16 1.37 66.18
C ASP A 547 -11.49 1.13 65.46
N TYR A 548 -12.52 0.67 66.17
CA TYR A 548 -13.80 0.23 65.59
C TYR A 548 -14.98 1.09 66.03
N ASN A 549 -15.96 1.22 65.14
CA ASN A 549 -17.28 1.76 65.50
C ASN A 549 -18.07 0.73 66.29
N ASN A 550 -18.01 -0.55 65.89
CA ASN A 550 -18.70 -1.64 66.57
C ASN A 550 -17.88 -2.94 66.57
N ILE A 551 -17.72 -3.58 67.72
CA ILE A 551 -17.27 -4.96 67.86
C ILE A 551 -18.44 -5.76 68.43
N PHE A 552 -18.89 -6.78 67.71
CA PHE A 552 -19.95 -7.69 68.13
C PHE A 552 -19.33 -9.01 68.60
N MET A 553 -19.45 -9.29 69.90
CA MET A 553 -18.99 -10.54 70.50
C MET A 553 -20.18 -11.44 70.83
N PHE A 554 -20.16 -12.68 70.37
CA PHE A 554 -21.19 -13.68 70.67
C PHE A 554 -20.59 -14.73 71.59
N ALA A 555 -21.14 -14.85 72.80
CA ALA A 555 -20.65 -15.79 73.79
C ALA A 555 -21.78 -16.60 74.42
N SER A 556 -21.52 -17.88 74.65
CA SER A 556 -22.42 -18.75 75.40
C SER A 556 -22.08 -18.76 76.88
N VAL A 557 -23.07 -18.45 77.74
CA VAL A 557 -22.90 -18.43 79.19
C VAL A 557 -24.04 -19.19 79.87
N LYS A 558 -23.75 -19.75 81.05
CA LYS A 558 -24.74 -20.50 81.85
C LYS A 558 -25.73 -19.60 82.57
N ASP A 559 -25.25 -18.46 83.08
CA ASP A 559 -26.06 -17.54 83.88
C ASP A 559 -25.90 -16.12 83.33
N ARG A 560 -26.93 -15.30 83.48
CA ARG A 560 -26.89 -13.88 83.12
C ARG A 560 -25.86 -13.19 84.02
N PRO A 561 -24.78 -12.60 83.48
CA PRO A 561 -23.80 -11.93 84.32
C PRO A 561 -24.41 -10.69 84.93
N VAL A 562 -24.05 -10.43 86.19
CA VAL A 562 -24.29 -9.11 86.81
C VAL A 562 -23.27 -8.15 86.21
N ILE A 563 -23.76 -7.28 85.34
CA ILE A 563 -22.93 -6.33 84.62
C ILE A 563 -22.77 -5.06 85.45
N SER A 564 -21.53 -4.74 85.79
CA SER A 564 -21.16 -3.47 86.40
C SER A 564 -20.01 -2.86 85.60
N GLY A 565 -20.28 -1.88 84.76
CA GLY A 565 -19.24 -1.21 83.98
C GLY A 565 -19.79 -0.17 82.99
N ASN A 566 -19.04 0.90 82.80
CA ASN A 566 -19.35 1.93 81.80
C ASN A 566 -18.70 1.55 80.47
N GLY A 567 -19.49 1.59 79.39
CA GLY A 567 -18.98 1.57 78.02
C GLY A 567 -19.06 0.26 77.26
N VAL A 568 -19.62 -0.82 77.82
CA VAL A 568 -19.87 -2.06 77.05
C VAL A 568 -21.37 -2.29 77.00
N ASN A 569 -21.91 -2.50 75.79
CA ASN A 569 -23.31 -2.82 75.59
C ASN A 569 -23.48 -4.33 75.76
N TYR A 570 -24.21 -4.74 76.79
CA TYR A 570 -24.52 -6.14 77.01
C TYR A 570 -25.94 -6.43 76.55
N ILE A 571 -26.05 -7.47 75.73
CA ILE A 571 -27.28 -7.87 75.08
C ILE A 571 -27.56 -9.31 75.49
N TRP A 572 -28.56 -9.51 76.34
CA TRP A 572 -28.99 -10.83 76.76
C TRP A 572 -30.01 -11.39 75.76
N VAL A 573 -29.77 -12.60 75.28
CA VAL A 573 -30.67 -13.31 74.38
C VAL A 573 -31.21 -14.53 75.09
N ASP A 574 -32.52 -14.60 75.24
CA ASP A 574 -33.20 -15.75 75.78
C ASP A 574 -34.47 -16.06 74.99
N SER A 575 -34.60 -17.32 74.58
CA SER A 575 -35.78 -17.81 73.84
C SER A 575 -36.14 -16.94 72.62
N GLY A 576 -35.12 -16.42 71.92
CA GLY A 576 -35.26 -15.53 70.77
C GLY A 576 -35.69 -14.10 71.07
N LYS A 577 -35.76 -13.71 72.35
CA LYS A 577 -35.99 -12.33 72.79
C LYS A 577 -34.66 -11.68 73.12
N VAL A 578 -34.55 -10.39 72.79
CA VAL A 578 -33.38 -9.56 73.05
C VAL A 578 -33.70 -8.61 74.20
N GLU A 579 -32.90 -8.66 75.26
CA GLU A 579 -32.98 -7.75 76.40
C GLU A 579 -31.66 -6.96 76.47
N MET A 580 -31.76 -5.63 76.36
CA MET A 580 -30.62 -4.74 76.54
C MET A 580 -30.54 -4.32 78.01
N SER A 581 -29.33 -4.35 78.58
CA SER A 581 -29.05 -3.94 79.96
C SER A 581 -28.28 -2.64 80.03
#